data_AF-A0A955XH61-F1
#
_entry.id   AF-A0A955XH61-F1
#
_cell.length_a   1.000
_cell.length_b   1.000
_cell.length_c   1.000
_cell.angle_alpha   90.00
_cell.angle_beta   90.00
_cell.angle_gamma   90.00
#
_symmetry.space_group_name_H-M   'P 1'
#
loop_
_entity.id
_entity.type
_entity.pdbx_description
1 polymer ?
#
loop_
_entity_poly.entity_id
_entity_poly.type
_entity_poly.pdbx_seq_one_letter_code
_entity_poly.pdbx_strand_id
1 'polypeptide(L)'
;MSTDFTVRPFAFMRLTHEALRAGFADIRAAVHEGASVDAVRARYVDLARCIAVHAAQEDQMFFPILDARFDGAVRDADLRTAHAREDALQAAFEDALERADRDALRVAVDAWAPSFEAHLADEEAVMMPLTQTVADTPEGRAAVVRRIMEVDWEGMKRDQLGYVTASLAATKPLGPVRM
;
A
#
# COMPACT_ATOMS: atom_id res chain seq x y z
N MET A 1 -23.95 15.38 24.78
CA MET A 1 -22.79 14.58 24.32
C MET A 1 -22.50 15.02 22.90
N SER A 2 -21.31 15.55 22.61
CA SER A 2 -20.95 15.89 21.23
C SER A 2 -20.94 14.60 20.42
N THR A 3 -21.83 14.50 19.44
CA THR A 3 -21.83 13.45 18.42
C THR A 3 -20.87 13.83 17.29
N ASP A 4 -19.64 14.22 17.64
CA ASP A 4 -18.62 14.57 16.65
C ASP A 4 -18.22 13.30 15.91
N PHE A 5 -18.92 13.05 14.81
CA PHE A 5 -18.57 12.03 13.85
C PHE A 5 -17.28 12.47 13.15
N THR A 6 -16.15 11.90 13.56
CA THR A 6 -14.86 12.16 12.93
C THR A 6 -14.75 11.32 11.65
N VAL A 7 -14.99 11.95 10.50
CA VAL A 7 -14.61 11.37 9.21
C VAL A 7 -13.09 11.25 9.18
N ARG A 8 -12.58 10.07 8.81
CA ARG A 8 -11.16 9.84 8.54
C ARG A 8 -11.00 9.51 7.06
N PRO A 9 -11.06 10.50 6.15
CA PRO A 9 -11.07 10.24 4.71
C PRO A 9 -9.90 9.35 4.28
N PHE A 10 -8.72 9.54 4.87
CA PHE A 10 -7.49 8.82 4.54
C PHE A 10 -7.34 7.45 5.23
N ALA A 11 -8.35 7.01 6.00
CA ALA A 11 -8.31 5.70 6.63
C ALA A 11 -8.14 4.58 5.59
N PHE A 12 -8.74 4.72 4.40
CA PHE A 12 -8.59 3.72 3.34
C PHE A 12 -7.14 3.56 2.86
N MET A 13 -6.36 4.64 2.76
CA MET A 13 -4.93 4.57 2.41
C MET A 13 -4.14 3.80 3.48
N ARG A 14 -4.31 4.18 4.76
CA ARG A 14 -3.64 3.49 5.87
C ARG A 14 -4.04 2.01 6.00
N LEU A 15 -5.31 1.70 5.74
CA LEU A 15 -5.83 0.33 5.71
C LEU A 15 -5.28 -0.46 4.52
N THR A 16 -4.98 0.20 3.41
CA THR A 16 -4.27 -0.42 2.28
C THR A 16 -2.87 -0.84 2.71
N HIS A 17 -2.09 0.03 3.37
CA HIS A 17 -0.75 -0.33 3.87
C HIS A 17 -0.81 -1.56 4.80
N GLU A 18 -1.81 -1.64 5.69
CA GLU A 18 -1.99 -2.82 6.54
C GLU A 18 -2.28 -4.10 5.75
N ALA A 19 -3.14 -4.03 4.74
CA ALA A 19 -3.45 -5.16 3.88
C ALA A 19 -2.24 -5.60 3.03
N LEU A 20 -1.44 -4.63 2.58
CA LEU A 20 -0.20 -4.83 1.85
C LEU A 20 0.85 -5.54 2.73
N ARG A 21 1.08 -5.07 3.96
CA ARG A 21 1.95 -5.74 4.94
C ARG A 21 1.55 -7.19 5.16
N ALA A 22 0.25 -7.43 5.37
CA ALA A 22 -0.27 -8.78 5.59
C ALA A 22 -0.05 -9.71 4.38
N GLY A 23 -0.32 -9.21 3.17
CA GLY A 23 -0.08 -9.98 1.94
C GLY A 23 1.38 -10.29 1.70
N PHE A 24 2.25 -9.31 1.92
CA PHE A 24 3.67 -9.49 1.77
C PHE A 24 4.21 -10.52 2.77
N ALA A 25 3.72 -10.49 4.01
CA ALA A 25 4.05 -11.49 5.02
C ALA A 25 3.61 -12.92 4.61
N ASP A 26 2.41 -13.07 4.02
CA ASP A 26 1.92 -14.36 3.51
C ASP A 26 2.79 -14.90 2.36
N ILE A 27 3.18 -14.04 1.41
CA ILE A 27 4.08 -14.42 0.32
C ILE A 27 5.43 -14.87 0.87
N ARG A 28 6.01 -14.09 1.79
CA ARG A 28 7.29 -14.41 2.41
C ARG A 28 7.22 -15.75 3.16
N ALA A 29 6.17 -15.98 3.94
CA ALA A 29 5.95 -17.26 4.61
C ALA A 29 5.86 -18.41 3.61
N ALA A 30 5.05 -18.28 2.56
CA ALA A 30 4.89 -19.30 1.53
C ALA A 30 6.23 -19.66 0.84
N VAL A 31 7.07 -18.67 0.55
CA VAL A 31 8.41 -18.89 -0.03
C VAL A 31 9.30 -19.68 0.94
N HIS A 32 9.36 -19.28 2.22
CA HIS A 32 10.23 -19.92 3.22
C HIS A 32 9.73 -21.29 3.68
N GLU A 33 8.42 -21.54 3.65
CA GLU A 33 7.81 -22.84 3.96
C GLU A 33 7.90 -23.83 2.78
N GLY A 34 8.45 -23.40 1.64
CA GLY A 34 8.69 -24.27 0.49
C GLY A 34 7.45 -24.55 -0.36
N ALA A 35 6.47 -23.63 -0.36
CA ALA A 35 5.32 -23.70 -1.25
C ALA A 35 5.75 -23.83 -2.72
N SER A 36 4.88 -24.35 -3.58
CA SER A 36 5.15 -24.38 -5.02
C SER A 36 5.20 -22.96 -5.58
N VAL A 37 5.96 -22.76 -6.66
CA VAL A 37 6.02 -21.49 -7.39
C VAL A 37 4.62 -21.02 -7.80
N ASP A 38 3.76 -21.93 -8.26
CA ASP A 38 2.37 -21.61 -8.62
C ASP A 38 1.55 -21.11 -7.42
N ALA A 39 1.76 -21.70 -6.24
CA ALA A 39 1.08 -21.27 -5.02
C ALA A 39 1.58 -19.90 -4.53
N VAL A 40 2.87 -19.58 -4.72
CA VAL A 40 3.42 -18.25 -4.47
C VAL A 40 2.88 -17.24 -5.48
N ARG A 41 2.87 -17.59 -6.77
CA ARG A 41 2.34 -16.77 -7.86
C ARG A 41 0.87 -16.41 -7.62
N ALA A 42 0.05 -17.38 -7.22
CA ALA A 42 -1.37 -17.15 -6.95
C ALA A 42 -1.61 -16.11 -5.84
N ARG A 43 -0.78 -16.12 -4.78
CA ARG A 43 -0.83 -15.10 -3.70
C ARG A 43 -0.33 -13.74 -4.17
N TYR A 44 0.72 -13.74 -4.99
CA TYR A 44 1.36 -12.54 -5.48
C TYR A 44 0.47 -11.72 -6.44
N VAL A 45 -0.28 -12.37 -7.33
CA VAL A 45 -1.04 -11.67 -8.39
C VAL A 45 -1.99 -10.61 -7.85
N ASP A 46 -2.74 -10.92 -6.78
CA ASP A 46 -3.71 -9.97 -6.23
C ASP A 46 -3.02 -8.87 -5.41
N LEU A 47 -1.94 -9.20 -4.70
CA LEU A 47 -1.10 -8.20 -4.04
C LEU A 47 -0.50 -7.22 -5.06
N ALA A 48 0.07 -7.71 -6.16
CA ALA A 48 0.72 -6.89 -7.18
C ALA A 48 -0.27 -5.92 -7.84
N ARG A 49 -1.50 -6.36 -8.12
CA ARG A 49 -2.55 -5.48 -8.64
C ARG A 49 -2.95 -4.40 -7.64
N CYS A 50 -3.06 -4.76 -6.35
CA CYS A 50 -3.34 -3.80 -5.28
C CYS A 50 -2.22 -2.75 -5.15
N ILE A 51 -0.95 -3.17 -5.16
CA ILE A 51 0.23 -2.28 -5.14
C ILE A 51 0.18 -1.32 -6.33
N ALA A 52 -0.05 -1.82 -7.55
CA ALA A 52 -0.05 -0.99 -8.75
C ALA A 52 -1.12 0.11 -8.71
N VAL A 53 -2.34 -0.21 -8.26
CA VAL A 53 -3.40 0.80 -8.10
C VAL A 53 -3.03 1.81 -7.01
N HIS A 54 -2.49 1.34 -5.89
CA HIS A 54 -2.15 2.19 -4.76
C HIS A 54 -1.01 3.18 -5.08
N ALA A 55 0.08 2.68 -5.65
CA ALA A 55 1.21 3.52 -6.09
C ALA A 55 0.75 4.56 -7.14
N ALA A 56 -0.15 4.17 -8.06
CA ALA A 56 -0.73 5.11 -9.02
C ALA A 56 -1.53 6.24 -8.35
N GLN A 57 -2.35 5.91 -7.34
CA GLN A 57 -3.09 6.90 -6.55
C GLN A 57 -2.17 7.90 -5.85
N GLU A 58 -1.04 7.41 -5.34
CA GLU A 58 -0.04 8.20 -4.66
C GLU A 58 0.72 9.10 -5.63
N ASP A 59 1.32 8.54 -6.67
CA ASP A 59 2.14 9.27 -7.63
C ASP A 59 1.34 10.31 -8.42
N GLN A 60 0.15 9.94 -8.89
CA GLN A 60 -0.61 10.78 -9.81
C GLN A 60 -1.45 11.85 -9.12
N MET A 61 -1.83 11.63 -7.85
CA MET A 61 -2.73 12.53 -7.16
C MET A 61 -2.26 12.90 -5.75
N PHE A 62 -1.93 11.94 -4.91
CA PHE A 62 -1.69 12.27 -3.50
C PHE A 62 -0.39 13.05 -3.29
N PHE A 63 0.72 12.58 -3.83
CA PHE A 63 2.02 13.25 -3.72
C PHE A 63 1.99 14.66 -4.31
N PRO A 64 1.44 14.91 -5.52
CA PRO A 64 1.28 16.27 -6.04
C PRO A 64 0.47 17.20 -5.12
N ILE A 65 -0.61 16.71 -4.50
CA ILE A 65 -1.41 17.50 -3.56
C ILE A 65 -0.60 17.87 -2.32
N LEU A 66 0.14 16.91 -1.76
CA LEU A 66 0.96 17.14 -0.58
C LEU A 66 2.10 18.12 -0.86
N ASP A 67 2.83 17.95 -1.96
CA ASP A 67 3.89 18.87 -2.36
C ASP A 67 3.36 20.30 -2.56
N ALA A 68 2.20 20.44 -3.22
CA ALA A 68 1.60 21.75 -3.45
C ALA A 68 1.12 22.43 -2.16
N ARG A 69 0.62 21.65 -1.19
CA ARG A 69 0.07 22.19 0.07
C ARG A 69 1.15 22.45 1.12
N PHE A 70 2.22 21.65 1.13
CA PHE A 70 3.23 21.59 2.19
C PHE A 70 4.65 21.81 1.67
N ASP A 71 4.81 22.67 0.67
CA ASP A 71 6.10 23.16 0.16
C ASP A 71 7.11 22.06 -0.21
N GLY A 72 6.64 21.03 -0.93
CA GLY A 72 7.53 19.95 -1.39
C GLY A 72 7.81 18.86 -0.36
N ALA A 73 6.98 18.69 0.68
CA ALA A 73 7.16 17.67 1.72
C ALA A 73 7.46 16.25 1.21
N VAL A 74 6.86 15.83 0.09
CA VAL A 74 7.11 14.51 -0.49
C VAL A 74 8.43 14.46 -1.25
N ARG A 75 8.74 15.51 -2.01
CA ARG A 75 10.05 15.65 -2.67
C ARG A 75 11.19 15.63 -1.66
N ASP A 76 11.05 16.37 -0.57
CA ASP A 76 12.10 16.51 0.44
C ASP A 76 12.30 15.22 1.26
N ALA A 77 11.26 14.38 1.36
CA ALA A 77 11.31 13.03 1.93
C ALA A 77 11.70 11.93 0.92
N ASP A 78 11.92 12.27 -0.35
CA ASP A 78 12.33 11.35 -1.42
C ASP A 78 11.39 10.13 -1.63
N LEU A 79 10.10 10.23 -1.31
CA LEU A 79 9.18 9.08 -1.37
C LEU A 79 9.01 8.53 -2.80
N ARG A 80 9.11 9.38 -3.83
CA ARG A 80 9.01 8.94 -5.24
C ARG A 80 10.16 8.02 -5.67
N THR A 81 11.35 8.23 -5.13
CA THR A 81 12.50 7.34 -5.41
C THR A 81 12.30 5.97 -4.77
N ALA A 82 11.52 5.91 -3.68
CA ALA A 82 11.16 4.63 -3.07
C ALA A 82 10.32 3.76 -4.02
N HIS A 83 9.33 4.29 -4.75
CA HIS A 83 8.61 3.51 -5.77
C HIS A 83 9.53 2.93 -6.85
N ALA A 84 10.47 3.70 -7.37
CA ALA A 84 11.43 3.19 -8.36
C ALA A 84 12.32 2.06 -7.79
N ARG A 85 12.65 2.09 -6.50
CA ARG A 85 13.36 1.02 -5.81
C ARG A 85 12.48 -0.22 -5.62
N GLU A 86 11.23 -0.03 -5.22
CA GLU A 86 10.25 -1.12 -5.08
C GLU A 86 9.99 -1.79 -6.42
N ASP A 87 9.83 -1.04 -7.51
CA ASP A 87 9.66 -1.57 -8.87
C ASP A 87 10.80 -2.52 -9.27
N ALA A 88 12.05 -2.15 -8.95
CA ALA A 88 13.21 -2.96 -9.27
C ALA A 88 13.26 -4.27 -8.45
N LEU A 89 12.88 -4.21 -7.17
CA LEU A 89 12.82 -5.38 -6.29
C LEU A 89 11.66 -6.32 -6.67
N GLN A 90 10.52 -5.73 -7.01
CA GLN A 90 9.35 -6.43 -7.52
C GLN A 90 9.66 -7.13 -8.85
N ALA A 91 10.33 -6.46 -9.78
CA ALA A 91 10.76 -7.06 -11.05
C ALA A 91 11.72 -8.26 -10.84
N ALA A 92 12.64 -8.18 -9.87
CA ALA A 92 13.52 -9.30 -9.54
C ALA A 92 12.73 -10.50 -8.96
N PHE A 93 11.70 -10.24 -8.16
CA PHE A 93 10.80 -11.28 -7.66
C PHE A 93 9.95 -11.91 -8.78
N GLU A 94 9.43 -11.09 -9.70
CA GLU A 94 8.67 -11.54 -10.86
C GLU A 94 9.51 -12.39 -11.82
N ASP A 95 10.74 -11.99 -12.12
CA ASP A 95 11.68 -12.78 -12.92
C ASP A 95 11.96 -14.14 -12.26
N ALA A 96 12.13 -14.19 -10.94
CA ALA A 96 12.30 -15.45 -10.22
C ALA A 96 11.05 -16.34 -10.29
N LEU A 97 9.85 -15.75 -10.25
CA LEU A 97 8.59 -16.47 -10.48
C LEU A 97 8.54 -17.06 -11.89
N GLU A 98 8.86 -16.26 -12.91
CA GLU A 98 8.83 -16.67 -14.34
C GLU A 98 9.80 -17.80 -14.64
N ARG A 99 11.01 -17.76 -14.06
CA ARG A 99 12.01 -18.83 -14.19
C ARG A 99 11.69 -20.07 -13.36
N ALA A 100 10.64 -20.01 -12.52
CA ALA A 100 10.29 -21.04 -11.55
C ALA A 100 11.46 -21.44 -10.62
N ASP A 101 12.30 -20.47 -10.29
CA ASP A 101 13.52 -20.65 -9.50
C ASP A 101 13.26 -20.33 -8.02
N ARG A 102 13.16 -21.38 -7.19
CA ARG A 102 12.84 -21.25 -5.76
C ARG A 102 13.94 -20.57 -4.96
N ASP A 103 15.20 -20.79 -5.31
CA ASP A 103 16.30 -20.16 -4.59
C ASP A 103 16.37 -18.68 -4.94
N ALA A 104 16.16 -18.33 -6.22
CA ALA A 104 16.03 -16.93 -6.63
C ALA A 104 14.83 -16.24 -5.97
N LEU A 105 13.68 -16.92 -5.82
CA LEU A 105 12.51 -16.37 -5.12
C LEU A 105 12.82 -16.04 -3.66
N ARG A 106 13.51 -16.93 -2.96
CA ARG A 106 13.92 -16.71 -1.58
C ARG A 106 14.86 -15.53 -1.44
N VAL A 107 15.85 -15.42 -2.32
CA VAL A 107 16.78 -14.27 -2.34
C VAL A 107 16.03 -12.97 -2.64
N ALA A 108 15.14 -12.98 -3.64
CA ALA A 108 14.39 -11.79 -4.04
C ALA A 108 13.43 -11.33 -2.94
N VAL A 109 12.67 -12.24 -2.31
CA VAL A 109 11.72 -11.86 -1.25
C VAL A 109 12.42 -11.37 0.02
N ASP A 110 13.58 -11.93 0.37
CA ASP A 110 14.35 -11.46 1.53
C ASP A 110 15.05 -10.12 1.27
N ALA A 111 15.41 -9.82 0.02
CA ALA A 111 15.90 -8.50 -0.37
C ALA A 111 14.77 -7.46 -0.38
N TRP A 112 13.58 -7.85 -0.84
CA TRP A 112 12.43 -6.95 -0.97
C TRP A 112 11.78 -6.62 0.38
N ALA A 113 11.62 -7.60 1.27
CA ALA A 113 10.94 -7.45 2.56
C ALA A 113 11.34 -6.21 3.40
N PRO A 114 12.64 -5.95 3.68
CA PRO A 114 13.03 -4.78 4.47
C PRO A 114 12.75 -3.46 3.75
N SER A 115 12.85 -3.43 2.41
CA SER A 115 12.57 -2.23 1.62
C SER A 115 11.08 -1.90 1.62
N PHE A 116 10.23 -2.92 1.44
CA PHE A 116 8.78 -2.78 1.44
C PHE A 116 8.25 -2.23 2.78
N GLU A 117 8.73 -2.78 3.90
CA GLU A 117 8.31 -2.29 5.23
C GLU A 117 8.82 -0.86 5.49
N ALA A 118 10.06 -0.56 5.10
CA ALA A 118 10.61 0.79 5.25
C ALA A 118 9.84 1.81 4.40
N HIS A 119 9.51 1.46 3.16
CA HIS A 119 8.71 2.29 2.26
C HIS A 119 7.36 2.67 2.91
N LEU A 120 6.58 1.68 3.36
CA LEU A 120 5.29 1.94 4.00
C LEU A 120 5.43 2.74 5.30
N ALA A 121 6.50 2.53 6.06
CA ALA A 121 6.75 3.26 7.30
C ALA A 121 7.13 4.73 7.06
N ASP A 122 7.99 4.99 6.07
CA ASP A 122 8.45 6.33 5.70
C ASP A 122 7.28 7.17 5.16
N GLU A 123 6.46 6.59 4.29
CA GLU A 123 5.23 7.22 3.82
C GLU A 123 4.27 7.55 4.95
N GLU A 124 4.03 6.60 5.86
CA GLU A 124 3.16 6.84 7.00
C GLU A 124 3.69 7.95 7.92
N ALA A 125 5.00 7.99 8.16
CA ALA A 125 5.63 8.99 9.00
C ALA A 125 5.49 10.41 8.43
N VAL A 126 5.59 10.54 7.10
CA VAL A 126 5.48 11.83 6.40
C VAL A 126 4.03 12.22 6.17
N MET A 127 3.22 11.31 5.63
CA MET A 127 1.90 11.64 5.07
C MET A 127 0.80 11.63 6.12
N MET A 128 0.84 10.71 7.11
CA MET A 128 -0.25 10.61 8.09
C MET A 128 -0.49 11.90 8.88
N PRO A 129 0.55 12.62 9.37
CA PRO A 129 0.36 13.91 10.02
C PRO A 129 -0.30 14.96 9.09
N LEU A 130 0.02 14.92 7.79
CA LEU A 130 -0.44 15.89 6.80
C LEU A 130 -1.87 15.63 6.33
N THR A 131 -2.34 14.38 6.38
CA THR A 131 -3.71 14.00 5.94
C THR A 131 -4.82 14.74 6.69
N GLN A 132 -4.58 15.11 7.95
CA GLN A 132 -5.55 15.82 8.78
C GLN A 132 -5.64 17.31 8.44
N THR A 133 -4.62 17.86 7.78
CA THR A 133 -4.47 19.29 7.51
C THR A 133 -4.35 19.63 6.02
N VAL A 134 -4.46 18.62 5.15
CA VAL A 134 -4.41 18.77 3.69
C VAL A 134 -5.48 19.73 3.15
N ALA A 135 -6.59 19.86 3.88
CA ALA A 135 -7.60 20.88 3.68
C ALA A 135 -8.18 21.33 5.04
N ASP A 136 -8.64 22.57 5.08
CA ASP A 136 -9.10 23.22 6.32
C ASP A 136 -10.45 22.66 6.80
N THR A 137 -11.29 22.17 5.88
CA THR A 137 -12.61 21.62 6.18
C THR A 137 -12.70 20.10 5.98
N PRO A 138 -13.59 19.40 6.69
CA PRO A 138 -13.88 17.99 6.43
C PRO A 138 -14.28 17.69 4.98
N GLU A 139 -15.08 18.55 4.36
CA GLU A 139 -15.52 18.43 2.97
C GLU A 139 -14.35 18.55 1.99
N GLY A 140 -13.41 19.47 2.26
CA GLY A 140 -12.20 19.60 1.48
C GLY A 140 -11.33 18.34 1.56
N ARG A 141 -11.18 17.76 2.75
CA ARG A 141 -10.45 16.50 2.95
C ARG A 141 -11.13 15.33 2.24
N ALA A 142 -12.47 15.27 2.27
CA ALA A 142 -13.24 14.27 1.54
C ALA A 142 -13.09 14.43 0.02
N ALA A 143 -13.06 15.67 -0.48
CA ALA A 143 -12.82 15.95 -1.90
C ALA A 143 -11.42 15.52 -2.36
N VAL A 144 -10.39 15.70 -1.52
CA VAL A 144 -9.04 15.18 -1.81
C VAL A 144 -9.08 13.65 -1.93
N VAL A 145 -9.69 12.96 -0.98
CA VAL A 145 -9.77 11.48 -1.03
C VAL A 145 -10.56 10.99 -2.23
N ARG A 146 -11.65 11.66 -2.58
CA ARG A 146 -12.38 11.35 -3.81
C ARG A 146 -11.47 11.44 -5.04
N ARG A 147 -10.66 12.50 -5.17
CA ARG A 147 -9.72 12.66 -6.29
C ARG A 147 -8.66 11.57 -6.32
N ILE A 148 -8.17 11.13 -5.14
CA ILE A 148 -7.24 10.01 -5.02
C ILE A 148 -7.90 8.74 -5.55
N MET A 149 -9.11 8.41 -5.06
CA MET A 149 -9.84 7.21 -5.50
C MET A 149 -10.23 7.23 -6.99
N GLU A 150 -10.42 8.41 -7.57
CA GLU A 150 -10.69 8.58 -9.00
C GLU A 150 -9.49 8.20 -9.88
N VAL A 151 -8.27 8.14 -9.32
CA VAL A 151 -7.12 7.51 -10.00
C VAL A 151 -7.36 6.02 -10.07
N ASP A 152 -7.58 5.54 -11.30
CA ASP A 152 -7.97 4.17 -11.60
C ASP A 152 -9.15 3.67 -10.75
N TRP A 153 -10.28 4.36 -10.85
CA TRP A 153 -11.50 3.99 -10.13
C TRP A 153 -11.93 2.53 -10.35
N GLU A 154 -11.74 1.99 -11.57
CA GLU A 154 -12.09 0.61 -11.88
C GLU A 154 -11.13 -0.39 -11.22
N GLY A 155 -9.81 -0.13 -11.27
CA GLY A 155 -8.81 -0.92 -10.55
C GLY A 155 -8.98 -0.83 -9.03
N MET A 156 -9.32 0.34 -8.49
CA MET A 156 -9.60 0.49 -7.06
C MET A 156 -10.75 -0.41 -6.61
N LYS A 157 -11.88 -0.43 -7.34
CA LYS A 157 -13.00 -1.30 -6.98
C LYS A 157 -12.66 -2.79 -7.13
N ARG A 158 -12.01 -3.15 -8.24
CA ARG A 158 -11.77 -4.54 -8.62
C ARG A 158 -10.63 -5.17 -7.83
N ASP A 159 -9.52 -4.47 -7.73
CA ASP A 159 -8.24 -5.03 -7.30
C ASP A 159 -7.83 -4.55 -5.90
N GLN A 160 -8.06 -3.28 -5.55
CA GLN A 160 -7.65 -2.75 -4.24
C GLN A 160 -8.68 -3.00 -3.15
N LEU A 161 -9.94 -2.60 -3.35
CA LEU A 161 -10.99 -2.66 -2.33
C LEU A 161 -11.30 -4.11 -1.92
N GLY A 162 -11.46 -5.01 -2.89
CA GLY A 162 -11.70 -6.43 -2.63
C GLY A 162 -10.54 -7.06 -1.87
N TYR A 163 -9.31 -6.75 -2.28
CA TYR A 163 -8.10 -7.25 -1.62
C TYR A 163 -7.97 -6.74 -0.18
N VAL A 164 -8.09 -5.43 0.03
CA VAL A 164 -7.97 -4.79 1.34
C VAL A 164 -9.02 -5.32 2.31
N THR A 165 -10.28 -5.44 1.87
CA THR A 165 -11.36 -5.94 2.73
C THR A 165 -11.16 -7.42 3.10
N ALA A 166 -10.75 -8.27 2.14
CA ALA A 166 -10.45 -9.68 2.40
C ALA A 166 -9.26 -9.87 3.36
N SER A 167 -8.17 -9.14 3.14
CA SER A 167 -6.96 -9.19 3.97
C SER A 167 -7.24 -8.76 5.42
N LEU A 168 -7.98 -7.65 5.60
CA LEU A 168 -8.34 -7.15 6.92
C LEU A 168 -9.37 -8.04 7.63
N ALA A 169 -10.31 -8.64 6.90
CA ALA A 169 -11.23 -9.61 7.48
C ALA A 169 -10.49 -10.86 8.00
N ALA A 170 -9.42 -11.29 7.32
CA ALA A 170 -8.63 -12.44 7.74
C ALA A 170 -7.71 -12.13 8.93
N THR A 171 -7.13 -10.93 8.99
CA THR A 171 -6.10 -10.58 9.98
C THR A 171 -6.62 -9.75 11.16
N LYS A 172 -7.68 -8.96 10.95
CA LYS A 172 -8.26 -8.02 11.93
C LYS A 172 -9.80 -7.97 11.82
N PRO A 173 -10.53 -9.10 11.89
CA PRO A 173 -11.98 -9.16 11.60
C PRO A 173 -12.86 -8.23 12.43
N LEU A 174 -12.40 -7.81 13.62
CA LEU A 174 -13.15 -6.95 14.55
C LEU A 174 -12.40 -5.64 14.88
N GLY A 175 -11.37 -5.27 14.12
CA GLY A 175 -10.48 -4.15 14.43
C GLY A 175 -9.65 -4.36 15.69
N PRO A 176 -8.89 -3.36 16.17
CA PRO A 176 -8.34 -3.43 17.51
C PRO A 176 -9.51 -3.56 18.49
N VAL A 177 -9.56 -4.66 19.23
CA VAL A 177 -10.38 -4.71 20.45
C VAL A 177 -9.87 -3.56 21.30
N ARG A 178 -10.66 -2.48 21.41
CA ARG A 178 -10.40 -1.43 22.38
C ARG A 178 -10.55 -2.10 23.75
N MET A 179 -9.44 -2.61 24.29
CA MET A 179 -9.29 -2.81 25.73
C MET A 179 -9.10 -1.46 26.38
#